data_AF-A0A7C4IMA2-F1
#
_entry.id   AF-A0A7C4IMA2-F1
#
_cell.length_a   1.000
_cell.length_b   1.000
_cell.length_c   1.000
_cell.angle_alpha   90.00
_cell.angle_beta   90.00
_cell.angle_gamma   90.00
#
_symmetry.space_group_name_H-M   'P 1'
#
loop_
_entity.id
_entity.type
_entity.pdbx_description
1 polymer ?
#
loop_
_entity_poly.entity_id
_entity_poly.type
_entity_poly.pdbx_seq_one_letter_code
_entity_poly.pdbx_strand_id
1 'polypeptide(L)'
;MMSNKRKFSGTRKSLGYLITVVTAVSFIACVAAIPIAIKYAKSKEGYVAEAEIPAPAEKVYRAAVSMAEERAPDVKILKKDNEKRILEVTDDVQTASLKADVISSEKTAVIVKADVPKVEGKEKEYEKEREKELALRIIANLCTKLNVQCSVTN
;
A
#
# COMPACT_ATOMS: atom_id res chain seq x y z
N MET A 1 19.24 -6.19 82.01
CA MET A 1 18.77 -7.33 81.20
C MET A 1 19.81 -7.65 80.15
N MET A 2 20.44 -8.82 80.27
CA MET A 2 21.62 -9.23 79.51
C MET A 2 21.26 -9.78 78.12
N SER A 3 21.91 -9.18 77.12
CA SER A 3 22.48 -9.73 75.88
C SER A 3 22.10 -11.16 75.48
N ASN A 4 21.41 -11.29 74.33
CA ASN A 4 21.23 -12.56 73.62
C ASN A 4 22.14 -12.63 72.37
N LYS A 5 22.80 -13.78 72.21
CA LYS A 5 24.00 -13.99 71.40
C LYS A 5 23.74 -13.98 69.90
N ARG A 6 24.55 -13.22 69.14
CA ARG A 6 24.73 -13.40 67.69
C ARG A 6 25.42 -14.73 67.42
N LYS A 7 24.86 -15.55 66.53
CA LYS A 7 25.58 -16.63 65.84
C LYS A 7 25.59 -16.30 64.34
N PHE A 8 26.75 -15.85 63.87
CA PHE A 8 27.08 -15.71 62.47
C PHE A 8 28.15 -16.76 62.17
N SER A 9 27.82 -17.78 61.38
CA SER A 9 28.78 -18.77 60.89
C SER A 9 28.23 -19.39 59.61
N GLY A 10 28.92 -19.21 58.48
CA GLY A 10 28.51 -19.78 57.21
C GLY A 10 29.33 -19.25 56.03
N THR A 11 30.54 -19.76 55.91
CA THR A 11 31.57 -19.43 54.92
C THR A 11 31.29 -19.96 53.50
N ARG A 12 31.63 -19.11 52.51
CA ARG A 12 32.34 -19.40 51.23
C ARG A 12 31.69 -20.27 50.13
N LYS A 13 31.75 -19.68 48.92
CA LYS A 13 31.85 -20.25 47.56
C LYS A 13 30.55 -20.64 46.84
N SER A 14 30.11 -19.79 45.92
CA SER A 14 29.88 -20.16 44.52
C SER A 14 29.59 -18.90 43.70
N LEU A 15 30.63 -18.32 43.12
CA LEU A 15 30.55 -17.33 42.05
C LEU A 15 30.40 -18.15 40.77
N GLY A 16 29.17 -18.33 40.28
CA GLY A 16 28.95 -19.18 39.11
C GLY A 16 27.49 -19.53 38.90
N TYR A 17 26.75 -18.60 38.32
CA TYR A 17 25.63 -18.87 37.40
C TYR A 17 25.31 -17.54 36.72
N LEU A 18 26.03 -17.21 35.63
CA LEU A 18 25.50 -17.37 34.27
C LEU A 18 24.14 -16.69 34.15
N ILE A 19 24.11 -15.37 33.90
CA ILE A 19 23.91 -14.83 32.54
C ILE A 19 22.82 -15.63 31.81
N THR A 20 21.57 -15.52 32.27
CA THR A 20 20.40 -15.87 31.46
C THR A 20 20.09 -14.70 30.53
N VAL A 21 20.84 -14.67 29.43
CA VAL A 21 20.48 -13.98 28.20
C VAL A 21 19.18 -14.62 27.70
N VAL A 22 18.04 -13.99 28.00
CA VAL A 22 16.79 -14.24 27.28
C VAL A 22 16.74 -13.20 26.17
N THR A 23 17.57 -13.41 25.14
CA THR A 23 17.36 -12.79 23.82
C THR A 23 16.05 -13.34 23.27
N ALA A 24 14.97 -12.59 23.43
CA ALA A 24 13.76 -12.80 22.69
C ALA A 24 14.09 -12.66 21.20
N VAL A 25 14.17 -13.81 20.52
CA VAL A 25 14.36 -13.87 19.07
C VAL A 25 13.07 -13.36 18.43
N SER A 26 13.04 -12.06 18.10
CA SER A 26 12.05 -11.51 17.20
C SER A 26 12.26 -12.16 15.83
N PHE A 27 11.52 -13.23 15.56
CA PHE A 27 11.31 -13.73 14.21
C PHE A 27 10.47 -12.68 13.46
N ILE A 28 11.14 -11.64 12.98
CA ILE A 28 10.63 -10.84 11.86
C ILE A 28 10.64 -11.82 10.70
N ALA A 29 9.50 -12.47 10.46
CA ALA A 29 9.23 -13.17 9.24
C ALA A 29 9.40 -12.13 8.12
N CYS A 30 10.58 -12.17 7.48
CA CYS A 30 10.81 -11.43 6.25
C CYS A 30 9.95 -12.14 5.21
N VAL A 31 8.68 -11.71 5.12
CA VAL A 31 7.82 -12.05 4.00
C VAL A 31 8.59 -11.54 2.79
N ALA A 32 9.13 -12.46 1.99
CA ALA A 32 9.72 -12.13 0.72
C ALA A 32 8.66 -11.36 -0.07
N ALA A 33 8.79 -10.03 -0.09
CA ALA A 33 7.88 -9.14 -0.77
C ALA A 33 8.11 -9.33 -2.27
N ILE A 34 7.38 -10.27 -2.87
CA ILE A 34 7.31 -10.36 -4.33
C ILE A 34 6.67 -9.04 -4.76
N PRO A 35 7.38 -8.20 -5.53
CA PRO A 35 6.82 -6.94 -5.96
C PRO A 35 5.56 -7.19 -6.77
N ILE A 36 4.49 -6.47 -6.44
CA ILE A 36 3.23 -6.56 -7.18
C ILE A 36 3.50 -6.14 -8.63
N ALA A 37 3.23 -7.05 -9.56
CA ALA A 37 3.37 -6.81 -10.99
C ALA A 37 2.22 -5.92 -11.46
N ILE A 38 2.54 -4.69 -11.87
CA ILE A 38 1.57 -3.82 -12.54
C ILE A 38 1.57 -4.20 -14.01
N LYS A 39 0.48 -4.83 -14.46
CA LYS A 39 0.24 -5.14 -15.87
C LYS A 39 -0.45 -3.95 -16.52
N TYR A 40 -0.17 -3.70 -17.79
CA TYR A 40 -0.89 -2.70 -18.55
C TYR A 40 -1.44 -3.31 -19.83
N ALA A 41 -2.68 -2.97 -20.14
CA ALA A 41 -3.33 -3.44 -21.34
C ALA A 41 -3.82 -2.23 -22.14
N LYS A 42 -3.45 -2.21 -23.42
CA LYS A 42 -3.96 -1.22 -24.38
C LYS A 42 -5.43 -1.53 -24.64
N SER A 43 -6.34 -0.75 -24.06
CA SER A 43 -7.77 -0.86 -24.39
C SER A 43 -8.09 -0.04 -25.64
N LYS A 44 -9.23 -0.34 -26.29
CA LYS A 44 -9.72 0.47 -27.43
C LYS A 44 -10.13 1.89 -27.03
N GLU A 45 -10.31 2.16 -25.73
CA GLU A 45 -10.86 3.42 -25.19
C GLU A 45 -9.85 4.24 -24.38
N GLY A 46 -8.55 3.95 -24.49
CA GLY A 46 -7.49 4.63 -23.74
C GLY A 46 -6.57 3.66 -22.99
N TYR A 47 -5.58 4.22 -22.29
CA TYR A 47 -4.67 3.42 -21.48
C TYR A 47 -5.32 2.95 -20.16
N VAL A 48 -5.12 1.67 -19.83
CA VAL A 48 -5.58 1.06 -18.58
C VAL A 48 -4.38 0.41 -17.88
N ALA A 49 -4.16 0.80 -16.62
CA ALA A 49 -3.20 0.15 -15.73
C ALA A 49 -3.95 -0.81 -14.80
N GLU A 50 -3.42 -2.01 -14.63
CA GLU A 50 -3.97 -3.05 -13.77
C GLU A 50 -2.91 -3.56 -12.79
N ALA A 51 -3.27 -3.72 -11.52
CA ALA A 51 -2.37 -4.26 -10.50
C ALA A 51 -3.10 -5.24 -9.58
N GLU A 52 -2.43 -6.33 -9.21
CA GLU A 52 -2.96 -7.29 -8.25
C GLU A 52 -2.43 -7.00 -6.84
N ILE A 53 -3.21 -6.32 -6.00
CA ILE A 53 -2.81 -5.93 -4.65
C ILE A 53 -3.18 -7.04 -3.64
N PRO A 54 -2.25 -7.49 -2.75
CA PRO A 54 -2.49 -8.47 -1.70
C PRO A 54 -3.19 -7.82 -0.51
N ALA A 55 -4.39 -7.29 -0.74
CA ALA A 55 -5.29 -6.77 0.28
C ALA A 55 -6.75 -7.00 -0.14
N PRO A 56 -7.69 -7.06 0.82
CA PRO A 56 -9.12 -7.16 0.51
C PRO A 56 -9.64 -5.94 -0.27
N ALA A 57 -10.56 -6.15 -1.21
CA ALA A 57 -11.01 -5.11 -2.14
C ALA A 57 -11.62 -3.89 -1.45
N GLU A 58 -12.33 -4.09 -0.34
CA GLU A 58 -12.89 -3.01 0.46
C GLU A 58 -11.78 -2.14 1.09
N LYS A 59 -10.70 -2.75 1.58
CA LYS A 59 -9.55 -2.01 2.14
C LYS A 59 -8.86 -1.19 1.06
N VAL A 60 -8.67 -1.79 -0.12
CA VAL A 60 -8.05 -1.13 -1.27
C VAL A 60 -8.91 0.05 -1.75
N TYR A 61 -10.22 -0.15 -1.90
CA TYR A 61 -11.17 0.88 -2.30
C TYR A 61 -11.20 2.05 -1.30
N ARG A 62 -11.30 1.76 0.00
CA ARG A 62 -11.27 2.78 1.04
C ARG A 62 -9.98 3.58 1.07
N ALA A 63 -8.83 2.93 0.83
CA ALA A 63 -7.56 3.63 0.73
C ALA A 63 -7.53 4.60 -0.46
N ALA A 64 -8.07 4.20 -1.62
CA ALA A 64 -8.20 5.08 -2.77
C ALA A 64 -9.12 6.28 -2.51
N VAL A 65 -10.27 6.05 -1.85
CA VAL A 65 -11.18 7.13 -1.42
C VAL A 65 -10.48 8.10 -0.47
N SER A 66 -9.79 7.58 0.55
CA SER A 66 -9.03 8.38 1.52
C SER A 66 -7.93 9.21 0.85
N MET A 67 -7.22 8.66 -0.14
CA MET A 67 -6.23 9.43 -0.90
C MET A 67 -6.84 10.62 -1.67
N ALA A 68 -8.07 10.47 -2.19
CA ALA A 68 -8.76 11.56 -2.87
C ALA A 68 -9.24 12.61 -1.86
N GLU A 69 -9.83 12.18 -0.75
CA GLU A 69 -10.32 13.06 0.33
C GLU A 69 -9.18 13.87 0.98
N GLU A 70 -8.00 13.26 1.18
CA GLU A 70 -6.80 13.93 1.72
C GLU A 70 -6.23 15.02 0.81
N ARG A 71 -6.57 14.98 -0.49
CA ARG A 71 -6.12 15.96 -1.48
C ARG A 71 -7.18 17.02 -1.78
N ALA A 72 -8.28 17.06 -1.04
CA ALA A 72 -9.25 18.14 -1.16
C ALA A 72 -8.62 19.49 -0.72
N PRO A 73 -8.90 20.61 -1.41
CA PRO A 73 -9.83 20.75 -2.53
C PRO A 73 -9.22 20.49 -3.93
N ASP A 74 -7.90 20.25 -4.01
CA ASP A 74 -7.17 20.10 -5.27
C ASP A 74 -7.62 18.88 -6.09
N VAL A 75 -8.14 17.85 -5.42
CA VAL A 75 -8.79 16.71 -6.07
C VAL A 75 -10.24 16.63 -5.60
N LYS A 76 -11.15 16.53 -6.57
CA LYS A 76 -12.59 16.43 -6.35
C LYS A 76 -13.07 15.03 -6.73
N ILE A 77 -13.97 14.48 -5.92
CA ILE A 77 -14.64 13.21 -6.20
C ILE A 77 -15.85 13.50 -7.09
N LEU A 78 -15.84 12.97 -8.31
CA LEU A 78 -16.94 13.05 -9.26
C LEU A 78 -17.97 11.94 -9.03
N LYS A 79 -17.48 10.74 -8.71
CA LYS A 79 -18.34 9.56 -8.46
C LYS A 79 -17.74 8.68 -7.37
N LYS A 80 -18.60 8.24 -6.44
CA LYS A 80 -18.26 7.27 -5.40
C LYS A 80 -19.35 6.19 -5.34
N ASP A 81 -19.06 5.01 -5.86
CA ASP A 81 -19.94 3.84 -5.84
C ASP A 81 -19.31 2.76 -4.96
N ASN A 82 -19.81 2.67 -3.72
CA ASN A 82 -19.28 1.75 -2.72
C ASN A 82 -19.62 0.28 -3.03
N GLU A 83 -20.77 0.01 -3.67
CA GLU A 83 -21.20 -1.36 -3.98
C GLU A 83 -20.31 -1.98 -5.06
N LYS A 84 -20.04 -1.19 -6.11
CA LYS A 84 -19.18 -1.60 -7.23
C LYS A 84 -17.70 -1.31 -6.98
N ARG A 85 -17.37 -0.63 -5.87
CA ARG A 85 -16.02 -0.15 -5.53
C ARG A 85 -15.39 0.64 -6.68
N ILE A 86 -16.16 1.59 -7.21
CA ILE A 86 -15.74 2.51 -8.26
C ILE A 86 -15.56 3.90 -7.66
N LEU A 87 -14.46 4.54 -8.01
CA LEU A 87 -14.12 5.91 -7.64
C LEU A 87 -13.72 6.67 -8.90
N GLU A 88 -14.31 7.85 -9.11
CA GLU A 88 -13.93 8.76 -10.18
C GLU A 88 -13.58 10.11 -9.59
N VAL A 89 -12.44 10.67 -10.00
CA VAL A 89 -11.89 11.92 -9.47
C VAL A 89 -11.37 12.82 -10.58
N THR A 90 -11.26 14.11 -10.26
CA THR A 90 -10.63 15.11 -11.13
C THR A 90 -9.85 16.13 -10.32
N ASP A 91 -8.82 16.71 -10.92
CA ASP A 91 -8.12 17.91 -10.44
C ASP A 91 -8.49 19.16 -11.27
N ASP A 92 -9.67 19.15 -11.91
CA ASP A 92 -10.17 20.12 -12.90
C ASP A 92 -9.39 20.16 -14.23
N VAL A 93 -8.26 19.46 -14.33
CA VAL A 93 -7.46 19.37 -15.56
C VAL A 93 -7.59 17.99 -16.20
N GLN A 94 -7.48 16.94 -15.41
CA GLN A 94 -7.49 15.54 -15.84
C GLN A 94 -8.47 14.75 -14.98
N THR A 95 -8.87 13.56 -15.46
CA THR A 95 -9.75 12.67 -14.72
C THR A 95 -9.12 11.30 -14.56
N ALA A 96 -9.49 10.63 -13.47
CA ALA A 96 -9.09 9.25 -13.25
C ALA A 96 -10.24 8.45 -12.65
N SER A 97 -10.40 7.23 -13.14
CA SER A 97 -11.33 6.23 -12.66
C SER A 97 -10.55 5.05 -12.08
N LEU A 98 -10.89 4.64 -10.86
CA LEU A 98 -10.40 3.44 -10.22
C LEU A 98 -11.54 2.47 -9.96
N LYS A 99 -11.30 1.19 -10.22
CA LYS A 99 -12.16 0.07 -9.84
C LYS A 99 -11.37 -0.98 -9.06
N ALA A 100 -11.94 -1.49 -7.97
CA ALA A 100 -11.36 -2.58 -7.17
C ALA A 100 -12.21 -3.86 -7.25
N ASP A 101 -11.76 -4.81 -8.06
CA ASP A 101 -12.40 -6.10 -8.27
C ASP A 101 -11.80 -7.18 -7.36
N VAL A 102 -12.66 -8.03 -6.79
CA VAL A 102 -12.24 -9.10 -5.89
C VAL A 102 -11.64 -10.24 -6.71
N ILE A 103 -10.38 -10.60 -6.45
CA ILE A 103 -9.78 -11.85 -6.94
C ILE A 103 -9.99 -12.94 -5.89
N SER A 104 -9.71 -12.63 -4.62
CA SER A 104 -9.94 -13.49 -3.46
C SER A 104 -10.17 -12.65 -2.20
N SER A 105 -10.40 -13.28 -1.04
CA SER A 105 -10.54 -12.56 0.24
C SER A 105 -9.32 -11.72 0.61
N GLU A 106 -8.14 -12.05 0.09
CA GLU A 106 -6.87 -11.40 0.41
C GLU A 106 -6.22 -10.72 -0.80
N LYS A 107 -6.86 -10.75 -1.98
CA LYS A 107 -6.27 -10.24 -3.23
C LYS A 107 -7.29 -9.48 -4.07
N THR A 108 -6.87 -8.35 -4.62
CA THR A 108 -7.71 -7.42 -5.38
C THR A 108 -7.07 -7.07 -6.71
N ALA A 109 -7.83 -7.10 -7.80
CA ALA A 109 -7.47 -6.45 -9.05
C ALA A 109 -7.86 -4.97 -8.96
N VAL A 110 -6.87 -4.09 -9.09
CA VAL A 110 -7.09 -2.65 -9.21
C VAL A 110 -6.93 -2.26 -10.66
N ILE A 111 -7.96 -1.64 -11.21
CA ILE A 111 -7.98 -1.16 -12.59
C ILE A 111 -8.07 0.36 -12.53
N VAL A 112 -7.09 1.05 -13.13
CA VAL A 112 -7.05 2.51 -13.23
C VAL A 112 -7.08 2.93 -14.68
N LYS A 113 -8.03 3.80 -15.02
CA LYS A 113 -8.10 4.50 -16.30
C LYS A 113 -7.88 5.99 -16.03
N ALA A 114 -7.03 6.61 -16.83
CA ALA A 114 -6.73 8.03 -16.77
C ALA A 114 -7.13 8.69 -18.10
N ASP A 115 -7.62 9.93 -18.02
CA ASP A 115 -7.89 10.79 -19.16
C ASP A 115 -7.17 12.12 -18.92
N VAL A 116 -6.41 12.57 -19.93
CA VAL A 116 -5.59 13.78 -19.85
C VAL A 116 -5.95 14.71 -21.01
N PRO A 117 -5.89 16.04 -20.83
CA PRO A 117 -6.15 16.98 -21.91
C PRO A 117 -5.26 16.74 -23.11
N LYS A 118 -5.87 16.83 -24.29
CA LYS A 118 -5.17 16.80 -25.57
C LYS A 118 -4.29 18.03 -25.72
N VAL A 119 -3.11 17.84 -26.31
CA VAL A 119 -2.16 18.92 -26.56
C VAL A 119 -2.07 19.14 -28.06
N GLU A 120 -2.39 20.35 -28.51
CA GLU A 120 -2.35 20.71 -29.92
C GLU A 120 -0.94 20.49 -30.51
N GLY A 121 -0.87 19.92 -31.70
CA GLY A 121 0.39 19.59 -32.37
C GLY A 121 1.14 18.38 -31.81
N LYS A 122 0.56 17.62 -30.87
CA LYS A 122 1.10 16.34 -30.39
C LYS A 122 0.37 15.15 -30.98
N GLU A 123 1.10 14.06 -31.14
CA GLU A 123 0.54 12.81 -31.64
C GLU A 123 -0.28 12.08 -30.57
N LYS A 124 -1.20 11.21 -30.99
CA LYS A 124 -2.01 10.38 -30.08
C LYS A 124 -1.18 9.48 -29.16
N GLU A 125 0.05 9.15 -29.54
CA GLU A 125 0.94 8.33 -28.71
C GLU A 125 1.45 9.12 -27.49
N TYR A 126 1.74 10.41 -27.66
CA TYR A 126 2.10 11.31 -26.57
C TYR A 126 0.98 11.41 -25.51
N GLU A 127 -0.28 11.48 -25.95
CA GLU A 127 -1.43 11.49 -25.04
C GLU A 127 -1.51 10.19 -24.24
N LYS A 128 -1.34 9.04 -24.91
CA LYS A 128 -1.36 7.71 -24.27
C LYS A 128 -0.24 7.51 -23.26
N GLU A 129 0.95 8.04 -23.52
CA GLU A 129 2.06 7.98 -22.56
C GLU A 129 1.74 8.77 -21.29
N ARG A 130 1.06 9.92 -21.42
CA ARG A 130 0.63 10.72 -20.27
C ARG A 130 -0.51 10.05 -19.49
N GLU A 131 -1.49 9.46 -20.17
CA GLU A 131 -2.52 8.62 -19.52
C GLU A 131 -1.85 7.45 -18.77
N LYS A 132 -0.87 6.80 -19.39
CA LYS A 132 -0.07 5.73 -18.79
C LYS A 132 0.63 6.17 -17.53
N GLU A 133 1.37 7.25 -17.61
CA GLU A 133 2.12 7.79 -16.47
C GLU A 133 1.19 8.12 -15.31
N LEU A 134 0.06 8.78 -15.59
CA LEU A 134 -0.91 9.13 -14.55
C LEU A 134 -1.52 7.90 -13.89
N ALA A 135 -1.97 6.91 -14.67
CA ALA A 135 -2.55 5.68 -14.14
C ALA A 135 -1.55 4.89 -13.27
N LEU A 136 -0.31 4.76 -13.72
CA LEU A 136 0.76 4.10 -12.96
C LEU A 136 1.08 4.84 -11.66
N ARG A 137 1.14 6.18 -11.70
CA ARG A 137 1.39 7.01 -10.51
C ARG A 137 0.29 6.83 -9.46
N ILE A 138 -0.97 6.75 -9.89
CA ILE A 138 -2.11 6.50 -8.99
C ILE A 138 -1.95 5.13 -8.31
N ILE A 139 -1.64 4.07 -9.05
CA ILE A 139 -1.42 2.73 -8.49
C ILE A 139 -0.23 2.76 -7.52
N ALA A 140 0.89 3.38 -7.88
CA ALA A 140 2.07 3.47 -7.01
C ALA A 140 1.77 4.19 -5.68
N ASN A 141 1.01 5.29 -5.74
CA ASN A 141 0.59 6.02 -4.54
C ASN A 141 -0.37 5.17 -3.68
N LEU A 142 -1.27 4.41 -4.31
CA LEU A 142 -2.17 3.50 -3.60
C LEU A 142 -1.40 2.38 -2.90
N CYS A 143 -0.41 1.79 -3.58
CA CYS A 143 0.48 0.81 -2.97
C CYS A 143 1.23 1.39 -1.76
N THR A 144 1.74 2.62 -1.89
CA THR A 144 2.40 3.33 -0.80
C THR A 144 1.45 3.55 0.38
N LYS A 145 0.21 4.00 0.12
CA LYS A 145 -0.84 4.18 1.15
C LYS A 145 -1.17 2.88 1.89
N LEU A 146 -1.13 1.76 1.18
CA LEU A 146 -1.40 0.43 1.73
C LEU A 146 -0.17 -0.24 2.36
N ASN A 147 1.00 0.42 2.31
CA ASN A 147 2.28 -0.11 2.75
C ASN A 147 2.65 -1.45 2.08
N VAL A 148 2.41 -1.54 0.77
CA VAL A 148 2.77 -2.70 -0.06
C VAL A 148 3.80 -2.29 -1.12
N GLN A 149 4.76 -3.16 -1.40
CA GLN A 149 5.74 -2.93 -2.45
C GLN A 149 5.15 -3.26 -3.83
N CYS A 150 5.12 -2.27 -4.72
CA CYS A 150 4.69 -2.41 -6.10
C CYS A 150 5.84 -2.09 -7.04
N SER A 151 6.03 -2.92 -8.08
CA SER A 151 6.98 -2.64 -9.15
C SER A 151 6.28 -2.72 -10.49
N VAL A 152 6.55 -1.73 -11.34
CA VAL A 152 6.09 -1.76 -12.72
C VAL A 152 6.87 -2.86 -13.45
N THR A 153 6.16 -3.82 -14.04
CA THR A 153 6.74 -4.88 -14.88
C THR A 153 6.30 -4.65 -16.32
N ASN A 154 7.26 -4.58 -17.25
CA ASN A 154 7.01 -4.27 -18.65
C ASN A 154 6.48 -5.45 -19.45
#